data_AF-A0A1E7Q0X1-F1
#
_entry.id   AF-A0A1E7Q0X1-F1
#
_cell.length_a   1.000
_cell.length_b   1.000
_cell.length_c   1.000
_cell.angle_alpha   90.00
_cell.angle_beta   90.00
_cell.angle_gamma   90.00
#
_symmetry.space_group_name_H-M   'P 1'
#
loop_
_entity.id
_entity.type
_entity.pdbx_description
1 polymer ?
#
loop_
_entity_poly.entity_id
_entity_poly.type
_entity_poly.pdbx_seq_one_letter_code
_entity_poly.pdbx_strand_id
1 'polypeptide(L)' 'MDPYALGSYVIRYGRDSNDLDQQIVLPNDNPNVQMSYRVANLAKGEWFFTVQAVDADGLMSAPSAVVSKRI' A
#
# COMPACT_ATOMS: atom_id res chain seq x y z
N MET A 1 18.04 -5.77 17.39
CA MET A 1 17.27 -5.60 16.14
C MET A 1 17.41 -4.16 15.72
N ASP A 2 17.47 -3.89 14.41
CA ASP A 2 17.61 -2.54 13.89
C ASP A 2 16.20 -1.92 13.79
N PRO A 3 15.83 -0.95 14.66
CA PRO A 3 14.45 -0.46 14.78
C PRO A 3 13.94 0.23 13.50
N TYR A 4 14.86 0.66 12.62
CA TYR A 4 14.54 1.29 11.34
C TYR A 4 14.50 0.30 10.17
N ALA A 5 14.63 -1.00 10.42
CA ALA A 5 14.46 -1.99 9.36
C ALA A 5 13.01 -1.93 8.85
N LEU A 6 12.84 -1.84 7.54
CA LEU A 6 11.51 -1.91 6.92
C LEU A 6 10.88 -3.26 7.26
N GLY A 7 9.66 -3.26 7.82
CA GLY A 7 8.88 -4.45 8.16
C GLY A 7 7.83 -4.83 7.11
N SER A 8 7.10 -3.85 6.56
CA SER A 8 6.12 -4.11 5.49
C SER A 8 5.75 -2.84 4.71
N TYR A 9 5.04 -3.01 3.59
CA TYR A 9 4.28 -1.94 2.95
C TYR A 9 2.79 -2.19 3.10
N VAL A 10 2.02 -1.11 3.22
CA VAL A 10 0.56 -1.14 3.22
C VAL A 10 0.06 -0.33 2.03
N ILE A 11 -0.69 -0.97 1.14
CA ILE A 11 -1.37 -0.32 0.03
C ILE A 11 -2.82 -0.10 0.45
N ARG A 12 -3.27 1.16 0.49
CA ARG A 12 -4.69 1.49 0.64
C ARG A 12 -5.24 1.93 -0.70
N TYR A 13 -6.45 1.48 -1.02
CA TYR A 13 -7.10 1.81 -2.29
C TYR A 13 -8.61 1.78 -2.17
N GLY A 14 -9.30 2.45 -3.09
CA GLY A 14 -10.75 2.60 -3.02
C GLY A 14 -11.32 3.40 -4.18
N ARG A 15 -12.63 3.65 -4.14
CA ARG A 15 -13.38 4.42 -5.14
C ARG A 15 -13.58 5.89 -4.77
N ASP A 16 -13.36 6.25 -3.50
CA ASP A 16 -13.34 7.62 -3.02
C ASP A 16 -11.89 8.01 -2.70
N SER A 17 -11.41 9.14 -3.22
CA SER A 17 -10.05 9.62 -2.94
C SER A 17 -9.83 10.06 -1.50
N ASN A 18 -10.92 10.38 -0.78
CA ASN A 18 -10.89 10.80 0.62
C ASN A 18 -11.12 9.64 1.59
N ASP A 19 -11.57 8.49 1.09
CA ASP A 19 -11.83 7.29 1.89
C ASP A 19 -11.41 6.02 1.14
N LEU A 20 -10.18 5.58 1.39
CA LEU A 20 -9.61 4.36 0.82
C LEU A 20 -9.97 3.19 1.73
N ASP A 21 -11.06 2.51 1.38
CA ASP A 21 -11.73 1.47 2.16
C ASP A 21 -11.10 0.07 2.06
N GLN A 22 -10.19 -0.14 1.11
CA GLN A 22 -9.52 -1.42 0.89
C GLN A 22 -8.03 -1.35 1.27
N GLN A 23 -7.49 -2.48 1.77
CA GLN A 23 -6.11 -2.56 2.26
C GLN A 23 -5.44 -3.88 1.86
N ILE A 24 -4.17 -3.78 1.46
CA ILE A 24 -3.27 -4.91 1.25
C ILE A 24 -1.99 -4.68 2.07
N VAL A 25 -1.57 -5.70 2.83
CA VAL A 25 -0.32 -5.69 3.59
C VAL A 25 0.70 -6.57 2.88
N LEU A 26 1.90 -6.03 2.69
CA LEU A 26 3.01 -6.63 1.96
C LEU A 26 4.22 -6.80 2.89
N PRO A 27 4.39 -7.98 3.52
CA PRO A 27 5.52 -8.27 4.39
C PRO A 27 6.88 -8.15 3.68
N ASN A 28 7.90 -7.66 4.39
CA ASN A 28 9.26 -7.48 3.86
C ASN A 28 10.00 -8.80 3.53
N ASP A 29 9.56 -9.93 4.07
CA ASP A 29 10.12 -11.27 3.84
C ASP A 29 9.60 -11.91 2.55
N ASN A 30 8.64 -11.27 1.88
CA ASN A 30 8.13 -11.71 0.60
C ASN A 30 9.09 -11.32 -0.54
N PRO A 31 9.67 -12.29 -1.28
CA PRO A 31 10.63 -12.01 -2.35
C PRO A 31 10.05 -11.18 -3.52
N ASN A 32 8.71 -11.07 -3.62
CA ASN A 32 8.03 -10.20 -4.59
C ASN A 32 7.85 -8.75 -4.11
N VAL A 33 8.15 -8.45 -2.84
CA VAL A 33 8.12 -7.09 -2.26
C VAL A 33 9.36 -6.28 -2.63
N GLN A 34 10.05 -6.67 -3.70
CA GLN A 34 11.10 -5.89 -4.34
C GLN A 34 10.54 -4.69 -5.14
N MET A 35 9.61 -3.91 -4.56
CA MET A 35 9.12 -2.61 -5.06
C MET A 35 7.90 -2.59 -6.00
N SER A 36 7.21 -3.71 -6.25
CA SER A 36 5.96 -3.66 -7.05
C SER A 36 4.91 -4.68 -6.60
N TYR A 37 3.64 -4.30 -6.72
CA TYR A 37 2.51 -5.17 -6.45
C TYR A 37 1.37 -4.90 -7.43
N ARG A 38 0.72 -5.98 -7.89
CA ARG A 38 -0.42 -5.89 -8.81
C ARG A 38 -1.73 -6.10 -8.05
N VAL A 39 -2.52 -5.03 -7.93
CA VAL A 39 -3.92 -5.11 -7.49
C VAL A 39 -4.76 -5.70 -8.64
N ALA A 40 -5.53 -6.75 -8.35
CA ALA A 40 -6.32 -7.49 -9.33
C ALA A 40 -7.83 -7.46 -8.99
N ASN A 41 -8.66 -7.95 -9.91
CA ASN A 41 -10.13 -8.05 -9.75
C ASN A 41 -10.84 -6.72 -9.48
N LEU A 42 -10.28 -5.61 -10.00
CA LEU A 42 -10.92 -4.30 -9.92
C LEU A 42 -11.99 -4.15 -11.00
N ALA A 43 -13.18 -3.72 -10.61
CA ALA A 43 -14.24 -3.35 -11.55
C ALA A 43 -13.86 -2.09 -12.35
N LYS A 44 -14.50 -1.89 -13.52
CA LYS A 44 -14.27 -0.73 -14.38
C LYS A 44 -14.48 0.61 -13.65
N GLY A 45 -13.74 1.63 -14.07
CA GLY A 45 -13.85 3.01 -13.58
C GLY A 45 -12.62 3.49 -12.82
N GLU A 46 -12.77 4.62 -12.12
CA GLU A 46 -11.68 5.30 -11.41
C GLU A 46 -11.36 4.61 -10.07
N TRP A 47 -10.08 4.40 -9.80
CA TRP A 47 -9.58 3.87 -8.53
C TRP A 47 -8.46 4.77 -8.01
N PHE A 48 -8.40 4.92 -6.69
CA PHE A 48 -7.40 5.72 -5.99
C PHE A 48 -6.50 4.83 -5.12
N PHE A 49 -5.23 5.21 -4.97
CA PHE A 49 -4.21 4.41 -4.30
C PHE A 49 -3.28 5.29 -3.46
N THR A 50 -2.85 4.76 -2.32
CA THR A 50 -1.73 5.26 -1.51
C THR A 50 -0.88 4.11 -1.01
N VAL A 51 0.36 4.40 -0.65
CA VAL A 51 1.28 3.44 -0.02
C VAL A 51 1.82 4.03 1.28
N GLN A 52 1.96 3.18 2.29
CA GLN A 52 2.60 3.46 3.57
C GLN A 52 3.68 2.41 3.83
N ALA A 53 4.77 2.82 4.47
CA ALA A 53 5.77 1.90 5.00
C ALA A 53 5.49 1.64 6.48
N VAL A 54 5.81 0.43 6.93
CA VAL A 54 5.79 0.05 8.35
C VAL A 54 7.16 -0.50 8.69
N ASP A 55 7.81 0.00 9.74
CA ASP A 55 9.09 -0.54 10.20
C ASP A 55 8.91 -1.84 10.99
N ALA A 56 10.03 -2.43 11.42
CA ALA A 56 10.07 -3.68 12.17
C ALA A 56 9.42 -3.58 13.56
N ASP A 57 9.28 -2.37 14.10
CA ASP A 57 8.62 -2.09 15.38
C ASP A 57 7.11 -1.81 15.22
N GLY A 58 6.61 -1.79 13.97
CA GLY A 58 5.21 -1.59 13.66
C GLY A 58 4.81 -0.11 13.50
N LEU A 59 5.77 0.82 13.46
CA LEU A 59 5.49 2.23 13.25
C LEU A 59 5.18 2.49 11.77
N MET A 60 4.02 3.09 11.51
CA MET A 60 3.53 3.36 10.16
C MET A 60 3.84 4.79 9.73
N SER A 61 4.33 4.96 8.49
CA SER A 61 4.59 6.27 7.89
C SER A 61 3.29 7.02 7.57
N ALA A 62 3.42 8.31 7.27
CA ALA A 62 2.36 9.04 6.56
C ALA A 62 2.06 8.37 5.20
N PRO A 63 0.82 8.48 4.68
CA PRO A 63 0.49 8.04 3.33
C PRO A 63 1.31 8.78 2.27
N SER A 64 1.62 8.09 1.17
CA SER A 64 2.06 8.74 -0.06
C SER A 64 1.00 9.71 -0.58
N ALA A 65 1.37 10.54 -1.56
CA ALA A 65 0.38 11.25 -2.36
C ALA A 65 -0.63 10.27 -2.97
N VAL A 66 -1.89 10.67 -3.01
CA VAL A 66 -2.95 9.90 -3.67
C VAL A 66 -2.74 9.94 -5.18
N VAL A 67 -2.76 8.78 -5.82
CA VAL A 67 -2.73 8.64 -7.29
C VAL A 67 -3.97 7.91 -7.77
N SER A 68 -4.36 8.10 -9.03
CA SER A 68 -5.52 7.42 -9.61
C SER A 68 -5.19 6.60 -10.85
N LYS A 69 -6.07 5.63 -11.14
CA LYS A 69 -6.07 4.86 -12.37
C LYS A 69 -7.50 4.57 -12.79
N ARG A 70 -7.83 4.85 -14.05
CA ARG A 70 -9.04 4.34 -14.69
C ARG A 70 -8.78 2.98 -15.34
N ILE A 71 -9.59 1.98 -14.96
CA ILE A 71 -9.57 0.59 -15.44
C ILE A 71 -10.67 0.37 -16.47
#